data_AF-A0A1Y5MSB9-F1
#
_entry.id   AF-A0A1Y5MSB9-F1
#
_cell.length_a   1.000
_cell.length_b   1.000
_cell.length_c   1.000
_cell.angle_alpha   90.00
_cell.angle_beta   90.00
_cell.angle_gamma   90.00
#
_symmetry.space_group_name_H-M   'P 1'
#
loop_
_entity.id
_entity.type
_entity.pdbx_description
1 polymer ?
#
loop_
_entity_poly.entity_id
_entity_poly.type
_entity_poly.pdbx_seq_one_letter_code
_entity_poly.pdbx_strand_id
1 'polypeptide(L)'
;MSVFLSNAVIAFLLAEFVLLVLMSISLFYVVKIVRSWDYNALTSLQYSLEKQNYLVNTILLFCVCIKIVLFIFFALCLNELSDIVPGAMCSAGVIGSNKFGGILMLTKILLIFGLGIWLVINKLDLEALNFPYLKKKYAIFICLFVMILVELGIEISFFYNIPLKVPVFCCSVTFQAPKLPFGYTNFGLVSAFYVLFFVILVLNFLKQSMASFVANLLFLVLSYYAITYFFGLYVYEQPNHKCPYCMLKSDYFYVGYLIWGSLFLGVFYGLMPYFVEIITKTNYSHKLKFSSIWLGVCVLICALYVLKYYLLRGFLF
;
A
#
# COMPACT_ATOMS: atom_id res chain seq x y z
N MET A 1 -16.85 -4.96 26.98
CA MET A 1 -16.72 -5.52 25.62
C MET A 1 -15.25 -5.49 25.23
N SER A 2 -14.72 -6.52 24.58
CA SER A 2 -13.40 -6.47 23.93
C SER A 2 -13.59 -6.22 22.44
N VAL A 3 -12.65 -5.53 21.80
CA VAL A 3 -12.70 -5.26 20.35
C VAL A 3 -12.76 -6.56 19.53
N PHE A 4 -12.17 -7.63 20.06
CA PHE A 4 -12.18 -8.97 19.46
C PHE A 4 -13.57 -9.61 19.32
N LEU A 5 -14.61 -9.10 19.98
CA LEU A 5 -15.98 -9.58 19.80
C LEU A 5 -16.69 -8.96 18.59
N SER A 6 -16.07 -7.98 17.91
CA SER A 6 -16.62 -7.44 16.67
C SER A 6 -16.54 -8.48 15.55
N ASN A 7 -17.67 -8.72 14.88
CA ASN A 7 -17.75 -9.68 13.76
C ASN A 7 -16.74 -9.36 12.65
N ALA A 8 -16.52 -8.07 12.34
CA ALA A 8 -15.55 -7.67 11.33
C ALA A 8 -14.11 -7.99 11.74
N VAL A 9 -13.75 -7.77 13.00
CA VAL A 9 -12.41 -8.10 13.53
C VAL A 9 -12.17 -9.61 13.51
N ILE A 10 -13.17 -10.40 13.92
CA ILE A 10 -13.08 -11.87 13.90
C ILE A 10 -12.90 -12.37 12.47
N ALA A 11 -13.74 -11.91 11.53
CA ALA A 11 -13.67 -12.32 10.13
C ALA A 11 -12.32 -11.94 9.51
N PHE A 12 -11.84 -10.73 9.81
CA PHE A 12 -10.55 -10.23 9.35
C PHE A 12 -9.37 -11.05 9.87
N LEU A 13 -9.29 -11.27 11.19
CA LEU A 13 -8.21 -12.06 11.80
C LEU A 13 -8.25 -13.54 11.38
N LEU A 14 -9.45 -14.10 11.19
CA LEU A 14 -9.59 -15.47 10.67
C LEU A 14 -9.04 -15.58 9.25
N ALA A 15 -9.36 -14.63 8.37
CA ALA A 15 -8.84 -14.61 7.02
C ALA A 15 -7.30 -14.46 7.02
N GLU A 16 -6.75 -13.57 7.84
CA GLU A 16 -5.31 -13.40 8.02
C GLU A 16 -4.63 -14.69 8.50
N PHE A 17 -5.23 -15.38 9.46
CA PHE A 17 -4.73 -16.67 9.95
C PHE A 17 -4.75 -17.76 8.88
N VAL A 18 -5.82 -17.86 8.10
CA VAL A 18 -5.91 -18.82 6.97
C VAL A 18 -4.82 -18.54 5.94
N LEU A 19 -4.59 -17.27 5.58
CA LEU A 19 -3.50 -16.91 4.67
C LEU A 19 -2.13 -17.27 5.25
N LEU A 20 -1.92 -17.03 6.55
CA LEU A 20 -0.67 -17.40 7.21
C LEU A 20 -0.42 -18.91 7.14
N VAL A 21 -1.44 -19.74 7.37
CA VAL A 21 -1.33 -21.21 7.26
C VAL A 21 -0.94 -21.62 5.83
N LEU A 22 -1.63 -21.09 4.82
CA LEU A 22 -1.34 -21.38 3.41
C LEU A 22 0.07 -20.95 3.00
N MET A 23 0.51 -19.77 3.44
CA MET A 23 1.87 -19.29 3.20
C MET A 23 2.92 -20.11 3.97
N SER A 24 2.60 -20.60 5.17
CA SER A 24 3.49 -21.47 5.97
C SER A 24 3.69 -22.84 5.32
N ILE A 25 2.62 -23.44 4.78
CA ILE A 25 2.70 -24.67 3.98
C ILE A 25 3.57 -24.42 2.75
N SER A 26 3.36 -23.29 2.07
CA SER A 26 4.17 -22.89 0.93
C SER A 26 5.65 -22.73 1.30
N LEU A 27 5.96 -22.10 2.44
CA LEU A 27 7.32 -21.92 2.94
C LEU A 27 8.08 -23.24 3.09
N PHE A 28 7.43 -24.29 3.62
CA PHE A 28 8.02 -25.61 3.73
C PHE A 28 8.51 -26.15 2.37
N TYR A 29 7.66 -26.08 1.34
CA TYR A 29 8.03 -26.51 -0.01
C TYR A 29 9.06 -25.57 -0.64
N VAL A 30 8.96 -24.26 -0.40
CA VAL A 30 9.94 -23.28 -0.88
C VAL A 30 11.35 -23.61 -0.40
N VAL A 31 11.52 -23.90 0.90
CA VAL A 31 12.83 -24.28 1.46
C VAL A 31 13.38 -25.53 0.80
N LYS A 32 12.52 -26.53 0.55
CA LYS A 32 12.89 -27.77 -0.16
C LYS A 32 13.32 -27.49 -1.60
N ILE A 33 12.54 -26.71 -2.35
CA ILE A 33 12.83 -26.34 -3.73
C ILE A 33 14.16 -25.57 -3.80
N VAL A 34 14.33 -24.50 -3.02
CA VAL A 34 15.55 -23.66 -3.08
C VAL A 34 16.84 -24.45 -2.82
N ARG A 35 16.81 -25.42 -1.89
CA ARG A 35 17.97 -26.26 -1.55
C ARG A 35 18.37 -27.23 -2.65
N SER A 36 17.40 -27.83 -3.33
CA SER A 36 17.65 -28.94 -4.27
C SER A 36 17.45 -28.56 -5.73
N TRP A 37 17.09 -27.32 -6.05
CA TRP A 37 16.79 -26.90 -7.42
C TRP A 37 18.02 -26.88 -8.32
N ASP A 38 17.97 -27.70 -9.37
CA ASP A 38 18.88 -27.71 -10.51
C ASP A 38 18.09 -27.99 -11.80
N TYR A 39 17.98 -26.99 -12.67
CA TYR A 39 17.23 -27.10 -13.93
C TYR A 39 17.89 -28.08 -14.92
N ASN A 40 19.20 -28.24 -14.89
CA ASN A 40 19.92 -29.07 -15.86
C ASN A 40 19.87 -30.57 -15.52
N ALA A 41 19.42 -30.92 -14.31
CA ALA A 41 19.38 -32.30 -13.84
C ALA A 41 18.06 -32.99 -14.27
N LEU A 42 18.15 -33.97 -15.17
CA LEU A 42 17.02 -34.76 -15.67
C LEU A 42 16.59 -35.88 -14.70
N THR A 43 16.43 -35.56 -13.42
CA THR A 43 16.09 -36.55 -12.38
C THR A 43 14.61 -36.49 -12.01
N SER A 44 14.04 -37.61 -11.56
CA SER A 44 12.65 -37.67 -11.06
C SER A 44 12.39 -36.68 -9.92
N LEU A 45 13.41 -36.38 -9.12
CA LEU A 45 13.36 -35.35 -8.08
C LEU A 45 13.07 -33.96 -8.68
N GLN A 46 13.78 -33.53 -9.74
CA GLN A 46 13.56 -32.21 -10.33
C GLN A 46 12.16 -32.08 -10.94
N TYR A 47 11.67 -33.11 -11.64
CA TYR A 47 10.28 -33.14 -12.11
C TYR A 47 9.27 -33.00 -10.97
N SER A 48 9.54 -33.59 -9.80
CA SER A 48 8.67 -33.44 -8.62
C SER A 48 8.74 -32.02 -8.02
N LEU A 49 9.93 -31.41 -7.99
CA LEU A 49 10.13 -30.05 -7.50
C LEU A 49 9.48 -29.01 -8.42
N GLU A 50 9.49 -29.24 -9.73
CA GLU A 50 8.83 -28.37 -10.70
C GLU A 50 7.31 -28.39 -10.52
N LYS A 51 6.70 -29.57 -10.37
CA LYS A 51 5.26 -29.69 -10.04
C LYS A 51 4.92 -28.99 -8.72
N GLN A 52 5.77 -29.14 -7.70
CA GLN A 52 5.60 -28.44 -6.42
C GLN A 52 5.73 -26.91 -6.59
N ASN A 53 6.66 -26.43 -7.42
CA ASN A 53 6.82 -25.02 -7.74
C ASN A 53 5.53 -24.42 -8.33
N TYR A 54 4.86 -25.11 -9.26
CA TYR A 54 3.57 -24.64 -9.79
C TYR A 54 2.49 -24.53 -8.71
N LEU A 55 2.36 -25.54 -7.84
CA LEU A 55 1.39 -25.53 -6.75
C LEU A 55 1.67 -24.38 -5.77
N VAL A 56 2.93 -24.22 -5.35
CA VAL A 56 3.38 -23.14 -4.47
C VAL A 56 3.07 -21.77 -5.08
N ASN A 57 3.45 -21.53 -6.34
CA ASN A 57 3.19 -20.25 -6.99
C ASN A 57 1.69 -19.94 -7.10
N THR A 58 0.85 -20.96 -7.28
CA THR A 58 -0.62 -20.80 -7.32
C THR A 58 -1.19 -20.42 -5.95
N ILE A 59 -0.76 -21.13 -4.88
CA ILE A 59 -1.17 -20.81 -3.51
C ILE A 59 -0.73 -19.39 -3.13
N LEU A 60 0.51 -19.03 -3.44
CA LEU A 60 1.05 -17.71 -3.14
C LEU A 60 0.34 -16.60 -3.93
N LEU A 61 0.06 -16.81 -5.23
CA LEU A 61 -0.74 -15.87 -6.02
C LEU A 61 -2.10 -15.61 -5.37
N PHE A 62 -2.82 -16.68 -5.00
CA PHE A 62 -4.08 -16.56 -4.28
C PHE A 62 -3.92 -15.77 -2.98
N CYS A 63 -2.94 -16.11 -2.15
CA CYS A 63 -2.73 -15.44 -0.87
C CYS A 63 -2.40 -13.95 -1.04
N VAL A 64 -1.58 -13.56 -2.02
CA VAL A 64 -1.28 -12.15 -2.30
C VAL A 64 -2.53 -11.39 -2.75
N CYS A 65 -3.33 -11.97 -3.65
CA CYS A 65 -4.58 -11.34 -4.09
C CYS A 65 -5.53 -11.10 -2.91
N ILE A 66 -5.72 -12.10 -2.04
CA ILE A 66 -6.56 -11.93 -0.85
C ILE A 66 -5.95 -10.93 0.13
N LYS A 67 -4.63 -10.87 0.32
CA LYS A 67 -3.98 -9.88 1.20
C LYS A 67 -4.20 -8.43 0.73
N ILE A 68 -4.25 -8.19 -0.58
CA ILE A 68 -4.63 -6.87 -1.16
C ILE A 68 -6.08 -6.53 -0.82
N VAL A 69 -7.00 -7.49 -0.96
CA VAL A 69 -8.42 -7.31 -0.58
C VAL A 69 -8.56 -7.06 0.92
N LEU A 70 -7.80 -7.80 1.75
CA LEU A 70 -7.79 -7.63 3.20
C LEU A 70 -7.30 -6.25 3.63
N PHE A 71 -6.40 -5.60 2.88
CA PHE A 71 -6.03 -4.22 3.18
C PHE A 71 -7.19 -3.23 3.03
N ILE A 72 -8.03 -3.41 2.01
CA ILE A 72 -9.26 -2.62 1.83
C ILE A 72 -10.25 -2.96 2.96
N PHE A 73 -10.41 -4.25 3.25
CA PHE A 73 -11.30 -4.71 4.32
C PHE A 73 -10.85 -4.21 5.70
N PHE A 74 -9.54 -4.09 5.95
CA PHE A 74 -8.99 -3.49 7.16
C PHE A 74 -9.44 -2.03 7.34
N ALA A 75 -9.43 -1.23 6.27
CA ALA A 75 -9.94 0.15 6.33
C ALA A 75 -11.44 0.20 6.67
N LEU A 76 -12.24 -0.74 6.17
CA LEU A 76 -13.66 -0.88 6.52
C LEU A 76 -13.84 -1.30 7.97
N CYS A 77 -13.07 -2.29 8.44
CA CYS A 77 -13.07 -2.74 9.82
C CYS A 77 -12.76 -1.59 10.80
N LEU A 78 -11.78 -0.73 10.47
CA LEU A 78 -11.46 0.45 11.27
C LEU A 78 -12.58 1.50 11.30
N ASN A 79 -13.36 1.61 10.22
CA ASN A 79 -14.51 2.50 10.19
C ASN A 79 -15.63 1.98 11.11
N GLU A 80 -15.94 0.69 11.07
CA GLU A 80 -16.92 0.09 12.01
C GLU A 80 -16.46 0.21 13.46
N LEU A 81 -15.16 0.04 13.72
CA LEU A 81 -14.60 0.23 15.06
C LEU A 81 -14.70 1.67 15.55
N SER A 82 -14.81 2.67 14.65
CA SER A 82 -14.98 4.05 15.08
C SER A 82 -16.30 4.30 15.80
N ASP A 83 -17.33 3.49 15.52
CA ASP A 83 -18.62 3.59 16.21
C ASP A 83 -18.58 3.01 17.65
N ILE A 84 -17.61 2.12 17.92
CA ILE A 84 -17.47 1.42 19.21
C ILE A 84 -16.45 2.14 20.11
N VAL A 85 -15.38 2.70 19.53
CA VAL A 85 -14.30 3.33 20.27
C VAL A 85 -14.72 4.75 20.69
N PRO A 86 -14.80 5.05 22.00
CA PRO A 86 -15.23 6.37 22.47
C PRO A 86 -14.33 7.48 21.92
N GLY A 87 -14.93 8.53 21.34
CA GLY A 87 -14.21 9.68 20.77
C GLY A 87 -13.66 9.47 19.34
N ALA A 88 -13.69 8.25 18.80
CA ALA A 88 -13.27 8.00 17.43
C ALA A 88 -14.34 8.46 16.43
N MET A 89 -14.19 9.63 15.83
CA MET A 89 -15.13 10.12 14.79
C MET A 89 -14.93 9.43 13.41
N CYS A 90 -13.78 8.79 13.21
CA CYS A 90 -13.44 8.02 12.01
C CYS A 90 -12.29 7.05 12.31
N SER A 91 -11.91 6.23 11.31
CA SER A 91 -10.77 5.30 11.39
C SER A 91 -9.45 5.94 11.80
N ALA A 92 -9.25 7.24 11.57
CA ALA A 92 -8.07 7.95 12.08
C ALA A 92 -7.97 7.93 13.61
N GLY A 93 -9.11 8.06 14.31
CA GLY A 93 -9.14 7.99 15.78
C GLY A 93 -8.82 6.58 16.28
N VAL A 94 -9.26 5.55 15.55
CA VAL A 94 -8.99 4.14 15.87
C VAL A 94 -7.50 3.82 15.63
N ILE A 95 -6.94 4.19 14.48
CA ILE A 95 -5.51 4.02 14.17
C ILE A 95 -4.65 4.82 15.17
N GLY A 96 -5.05 6.05 15.49
CA GLY A 96 -4.34 6.92 16.42
C GLY A 96 -4.55 6.58 17.90
N SER A 97 -5.34 5.55 18.21
CA SER A 97 -5.70 5.22 19.60
C SER A 97 -4.54 4.66 20.42
N ASN A 98 -3.54 4.08 19.75
CA ASN A 98 -2.35 3.53 20.39
C ASN A 98 -1.12 3.61 19.48
N LYS A 99 0.05 3.28 20.03
CA LYS A 99 1.35 3.36 19.35
C LYS A 99 1.51 2.43 18.14
N PHE A 100 0.68 1.40 18.01
CA PHE A 100 0.84 0.38 16.97
C PHE A 100 0.13 0.76 15.66
N GLY A 101 -0.90 1.59 15.67
CA GLY A 101 -1.73 1.80 14.48
C GLY A 101 -0.99 2.42 13.30
N GLY A 102 -0.19 3.46 13.54
CA GLY A 102 0.65 4.06 12.48
C GLY A 102 1.69 3.07 11.93
N ILE A 103 2.33 2.30 12.83
CA ILE A 103 3.32 1.28 12.47
C ILE A 103 2.66 0.15 11.65
N LEU A 104 1.47 -0.29 12.05
CA LEU A 104 0.69 -1.31 11.35
C LEU A 104 0.34 -0.87 9.94
N MET A 105 -0.16 0.35 9.77
CA MET A 105 -0.53 0.90 8.46
C MET A 105 0.68 0.96 7.53
N LEU A 106 1.83 1.44 8.03
CA LEU A 106 3.07 1.48 7.26
C LEU A 106 3.53 0.07 6.88
N THR A 107 3.50 -0.87 7.82
CA THR A 107 3.93 -2.27 7.60
C THR A 107 3.05 -2.95 6.54
N LYS A 108 1.74 -2.76 6.59
CA LYS A 108 0.79 -3.27 5.58
C LYS A 108 1.08 -2.71 4.19
N ILE A 109 1.32 -1.40 4.07
CA ILE A 109 1.66 -0.76 2.78
C ILE A 109 2.97 -1.34 2.22
N LEU A 110 4.02 -1.40 3.04
CA LEU A 110 5.32 -1.96 2.61
C LEU A 110 5.21 -3.43 2.19
N LEU A 111 4.42 -4.23 2.91
CA LEU A 111 4.15 -5.62 2.56
C LEU A 111 3.44 -5.75 1.20
N ILE A 112 2.40 -4.97 0.95
CA ILE A 112 1.67 -5.02 -0.33
C ILE A 112 2.58 -4.65 -1.50
N PHE A 113 3.43 -3.63 -1.33
CA PHE A 113 4.43 -3.25 -2.34
C PHE A 113 5.45 -4.38 -2.58
N GLY A 114 5.97 -4.99 -1.51
CA GLY A 114 6.90 -6.11 -1.59
C GLY A 114 6.29 -7.33 -2.28
N LEU A 115 5.07 -7.72 -1.89
CA LEU A 115 4.32 -8.82 -2.51
C LEU A 115 3.98 -8.52 -3.97
N GLY A 116 3.66 -7.27 -4.31
CA GLY A 116 3.47 -6.83 -5.69
C GLY A 116 4.73 -7.01 -6.53
N ILE A 117 5.91 -6.63 -6.02
CA ILE A 117 7.20 -6.85 -6.71
C ILE A 117 7.45 -8.36 -6.88
N TRP A 118 7.18 -9.15 -5.84
CA TRP A 118 7.28 -10.61 -5.91
C TRP A 118 6.41 -11.20 -7.01
N LEU A 119 5.16 -10.74 -7.16
CA LEU A 119 4.26 -11.18 -8.24
C LEU A 119 4.83 -10.91 -9.64
N VAL A 120 5.46 -9.74 -9.85
CA VAL A 120 6.07 -9.42 -11.15
C VAL A 120 7.24 -10.35 -11.45
N ILE A 121 8.11 -10.60 -10.47
CA ILE A 121 9.25 -11.52 -10.63
C ILE A 121 8.75 -12.94 -10.87
N ASN A 122 7.72 -13.38 -10.13
CA ASN A 122 7.13 -14.70 -10.32
C ASN A 122 6.54 -14.86 -11.72
N LYS A 123 5.86 -13.83 -12.24
CA LYS A 123 5.36 -13.83 -13.62
C LYS A 123 6.50 -13.99 -14.63
N LEU A 124 7.58 -13.21 -14.49
CA LEU A 124 8.75 -13.30 -15.38
C LEU A 124 9.44 -14.67 -15.30
N ASP A 125 9.47 -15.29 -14.13
CA ASP A 125 10.04 -16.61 -13.93
C ASP A 125 9.21 -17.73 -14.59
N LEU A 126 7.87 -17.63 -14.52
CA LEU A 126 6.96 -18.59 -15.14
C LEU A 126 6.91 -18.48 -16.67
N GLU A 127 7.17 -17.28 -17.22
CA GLU A 127 7.25 -17.06 -18.67
C GLU A 127 8.57 -17.56 -19.28
N ALA A 128 9.60 -17.76 -18.45
CA ALA A 128 10.92 -18.23 -18.89
C ALA A 128 11.01 -19.76 -18.82
N LEU A 129 11.54 -20.38 -19.88
CA LEU A 129 11.66 -21.84 -20.00
C LEU A 129 12.53 -22.47 -18.90
N ASN A 130 13.53 -21.74 -18.41
CA ASN A 130 14.58 -22.25 -17.51
C ASN A 130 14.45 -21.80 -16.05
N PHE A 131 13.34 -21.16 -15.66
CA PHE A 131 13.11 -20.65 -14.30
C PHE A 131 14.33 -19.89 -13.71
N PRO A 132 14.84 -18.86 -14.41
CA PRO A 132 16.11 -18.22 -14.10
C PRO A 132 16.07 -17.42 -12.79
N TYR A 133 14.88 -17.13 -12.27
CA TYR A 133 14.68 -16.29 -11.09
C TYR A 133 14.12 -17.07 -9.90
N LEU A 134 13.94 -18.38 -10.01
CA LEU A 134 13.29 -19.21 -8.99
C LEU A 134 13.94 -19.08 -7.60
N LYS A 135 15.28 -19.15 -7.50
CA LYS A 135 15.96 -18.98 -6.21
C LYS A 135 15.80 -17.56 -5.66
N LYS A 136 15.84 -16.55 -6.53
CA LYS A 136 15.71 -15.12 -6.14
C LYS A 136 14.29 -14.79 -5.69
N LYS A 137 13.26 -15.21 -6.43
CA LYS A 137 11.86 -14.96 -6.05
C LYS A 137 11.53 -15.62 -4.72
N TYR A 138 12.07 -16.81 -4.46
CA TYR A 138 11.83 -17.50 -3.20
C TYR A 138 12.62 -16.93 -2.02
N ALA A 139 13.83 -16.41 -2.23
CA ALA A 139 14.53 -15.63 -1.21
C ALA A 139 13.72 -14.38 -0.80
N ILE A 140 13.14 -13.69 -1.78
CA ILE A 140 12.25 -12.54 -1.53
C ILE A 140 11.01 -12.99 -0.74
N PHE A 141 10.36 -14.09 -1.15
CA PHE A 141 9.20 -14.62 -0.42
C PHE A 141 9.53 -14.96 1.03
N ILE A 142 10.67 -15.61 1.32
CA ILE A 142 11.08 -15.93 2.69
C ILE A 142 11.22 -14.64 3.53
N CYS A 143 11.84 -13.59 2.97
CA CYS A 143 11.95 -12.30 3.64
C CYS A 143 10.58 -11.66 3.90
N LEU A 144 9.69 -11.66 2.90
CA LEU A 144 8.33 -11.13 3.03
C LEU A 144 7.49 -11.94 4.03
N PHE A 145 7.68 -13.25 4.11
CA PHE A 145 6.99 -14.10 5.08
C PHE A 145 7.35 -13.74 6.53
N VAL A 146 8.63 -13.46 6.81
CA VAL A 146 9.03 -12.94 8.14
C VAL A 146 8.36 -11.61 8.43
N MET A 147 8.27 -10.72 7.44
CA MET A 147 7.58 -9.44 7.59
C MET A 147 6.07 -9.61 7.82
N ILE A 148 5.43 -10.62 7.24
CA ILE A 148 4.02 -10.97 7.50
C ILE A 148 3.82 -11.45 8.94
N LEU A 149 4.75 -12.25 9.48
CA LEU A 149 4.70 -12.65 10.90
C LEU A 149 4.80 -11.43 11.84
N VAL A 150 5.70 -10.49 11.52
CA VAL A 150 5.85 -9.24 12.27
C VAL A 150 4.57 -8.40 12.18
N GLU A 151 3.98 -8.29 10.99
CA GLU A 151 2.74 -7.56 10.76
C GLU A 151 1.58 -8.14 11.57
N LEU A 152 1.38 -9.46 11.58
CA LEU A 152 0.37 -10.10 12.42
C LEU A 152 0.60 -9.86 13.92
N GLY A 153 1.86 -9.87 14.38
CA GLY A 153 2.20 -9.56 15.77
C GLY A 153 1.85 -8.12 16.14
N ILE A 154 2.14 -7.16 15.26
CA ILE A 154 1.76 -5.75 15.42
C ILE A 154 0.24 -5.59 15.37
N GLU A 155 -0.44 -6.33 14.50
CA GLU A 155 -1.89 -6.30 14.33
C GLU A 155 -2.64 -6.78 15.57
N ILE A 156 -2.27 -7.95 16.11
CA ILE A 156 -2.83 -8.46 17.36
C ILE A 156 -2.57 -7.46 18.50
N SER A 157 -1.36 -6.91 18.57
CA SER A 157 -0.99 -5.89 19.56
C SER A 157 -1.82 -4.61 19.40
N PHE A 158 -2.10 -4.20 18.16
CA PHE A 158 -2.93 -3.05 17.86
C PHE A 158 -4.36 -3.26 18.39
N PHE A 159 -5.04 -4.35 18.00
CA PHE A 159 -6.42 -4.59 18.44
C PHE A 159 -6.54 -4.81 19.95
N TYR A 160 -5.56 -5.47 20.57
CA TYR A 160 -5.54 -5.68 22.02
C TYR A 160 -5.44 -4.38 22.82
N ASN A 161 -4.69 -3.39 22.31
CA ASN A 161 -4.45 -2.13 23.00
C ASN A 161 -5.41 -1.00 22.59
N ILE A 162 -6.56 -1.30 21.97
CA ILE A 162 -7.57 -0.27 21.68
C ILE A 162 -8.33 0.06 22.98
N PRO A 163 -8.31 1.32 23.45
CA PRO A 163 -9.03 1.73 24.63
C PRO A 163 -10.54 1.79 24.37
N LEU A 164 -11.32 1.15 25.24
CA LEU A 164 -12.80 1.18 25.18
C LEU A 164 -13.45 1.95 26.35
N LYS A 165 -12.63 2.46 27.27
CA LYS A 165 -13.10 3.16 28.47
C LYS A 165 -12.72 4.64 28.52
N VAL A 166 -11.76 5.05 27.68
CA VAL A 166 -11.26 6.42 27.62
C VAL A 166 -11.45 6.97 26.21
N PRO A 167 -11.85 8.24 26.08
CA PRO A 167 -12.01 8.86 24.77
C PRO A 167 -10.66 9.02 24.07
N VAL A 168 -10.62 8.68 22.78
CA VAL A 168 -9.46 8.93 21.91
C VAL A 168 -9.55 10.31 21.26
N PHE A 169 -8.42 10.82 20.77
CA PHE A 169 -8.39 12.08 20.03
C PHE A 169 -9.13 11.96 18.71
N CYS A 170 -9.93 12.97 18.40
CA CYS A 170 -10.58 13.09 17.11
C CYS A 170 -9.58 13.52 16.03
N CYS A 171 -9.92 13.22 14.76
CA CYS A 171 -9.03 13.53 13.63
C CYS A 171 -8.72 15.03 13.47
N SER A 172 -9.62 15.92 13.90
CA SER A 172 -9.38 17.36 13.82
C SER A 172 -8.27 17.81 14.76
N VAL A 173 -8.03 17.13 15.88
CA VAL A 173 -6.89 17.39 16.77
C VAL A 173 -5.62 16.72 16.22
N THR A 174 -5.71 15.48 15.73
CA THR A 174 -4.55 14.75 15.19
C THR A 174 -3.95 15.42 13.95
N PHE A 175 -4.79 15.96 13.07
CA PHE A 175 -4.36 16.62 11.83
C PHE A 175 -4.32 18.15 11.95
N GLN A 176 -4.40 18.70 13.16
CA GLN A 176 -4.04 20.09 13.40
C GLN A 176 -2.53 20.25 13.22
N ALA A 177 -2.11 20.69 12.04
CA ALA A 177 -0.74 21.12 11.80
C ALA A 177 -0.68 22.66 11.91
N PRO A 178 -0.09 23.23 12.98
CA PRO A 178 0.24 24.66 13.01
C PRO A 178 1.37 24.98 12.02
N LYS A 179 2.22 23.99 11.69
CA LYS A 179 3.26 24.07 10.66
C LYS A 179 3.33 22.74 9.90
N LEU A 180 3.35 22.80 8.57
CA LEU A 180 3.66 21.65 7.74
C LEU A 180 5.12 21.21 7.99
N PRO A 181 5.45 19.92 7.78
CA PRO A 181 6.83 19.47 7.83
C PRO A 181 7.70 20.32 6.90
N PHE A 182 8.94 20.59 7.29
CA PHE A 182 9.89 21.43 6.55
C PHE A 182 9.49 22.91 6.39
N GLY A 183 8.46 23.38 7.10
CA GLY A 183 8.07 24.80 7.09
C GLY A 183 7.39 25.26 5.80
N TYR A 184 6.87 24.33 5.00
CA TYR A 184 6.15 24.67 3.77
C TYR A 184 4.93 25.56 4.06
N THR A 185 4.73 26.56 3.21
CA THR A 185 3.43 27.21 3.03
C THR A 185 2.54 26.31 2.17
N ASN A 186 1.22 26.50 2.22
CA ASN A 186 0.29 25.77 1.34
C ASN A 186 0.67 25.91 -0.14
N PHE A 187 1.05 27.13 -0.58
CA PHE A 187 1.51 27.38 -1.94
C PHE A 187 2.80 26.62 -2.27
N GLY A 188 3.78 26.60 -1.35
CA GLY A 188 5.03 25.85 -1.53
C GLY A 188 4.80 24.34 -1.65
N LEU A 189 3.91 23.78 -0.82
CA LEU A 189 3.56 22.36 -0.86
C LEU A 189 2.93 21.95 -2.19
N VAL A 190 1.98 22.74 -2.69
CA VAL A 190 1.29 22.47 -3.96
C VAL A 190 2.22 22.67 -5.16
N SER A 191 3.06 23.71 -5.11
CA SER A 191 4.08 23.95 -6.14
C SER A 191 5.05 22.78 -6.22
N ALA A 192 5.58 22.32 -5.08
CA ALA A 192 6.44 21.16 -5.02
C ALA A 192 5.74 19.90 -5.55
N PHE A 193 4.45 19.71 -5.24
CA PHE A 193 3.66 18.58 -5.72
C PHE A 193 3.61 18.55 -7.25
N TYR A 194 3.22 19.65 -7.91
CA TYR A 194 3.16 19.69 -9.38
C TYR A 194 4.55 19.62 -10.04
N VAL A 195 5.57 20.29 -9.48
CA VAL A 195 6.94 20.24 -10.00
C VAL A 195 7.48 18.82 -9.94
N LEU A 196 7.35 18.14 -8.80
CA LEU A 196 7.85 16.78 -8.64
C LEU A 196 7.09 15.79 -9.52
N PHE A 197 5.78 15.96 -9.70
CA PHE A 197 5.00 15.19 -10.67
C PHE A 197 5.54 15.38 -12.09
N PHE A 198 5.80 16.61 -12.52
CA PHE A 198 6.36 16.90 -13.85
C PHE A 198 7.76 16.27 -14.02
N VAL A 199 8.62 16.36 -13.00
CA VAL A 199 9.92 15.68 -12.97
C VAL A 199 9.76 14.17 -13.17
N ILE A 200 8.80 13.54 -12.47
CA ILE A 200 8.52 12.10 -12.65
C ILE A 200 8.10 11.79 -14.09
N LEU A 201 7.25 12.61 -14.72
CA LEU A 201 6.86 12.41 -16.12
C LEU A 201 8.06 12.44 -17.05
N VAL A 202 8.96 13.41 -16.89
CA VAL A 202 10.19 13.53 -17.67
C VAL A 202 11.11 12.34 -17.43
N LEU A 203 11.35 11.95 -16.18
CA LEU A 203 12.21 10.80 -15.84
C LEU A 203 11.64 9.48 -16.39
N ASN A 204 10.33 9.29 -16.31
CA ASN A 204 9.64 8.11 -16.86
C ASN A 204 9.72 8.07 -18.39
N PHE A 205 9.58 9.23 -19.05
CA PHE A 205 9.73 9.34 -20.50
C PHE A 205 11.17 9.04 -20.95
N LEU A 206 12.16 9.55 -20.21
CA LEU A 206 13.59 9.26 -20.41
C LEU A 206 14.00 7.85 -19.93
N LYS A 207 13.06 7.05 -19.43
CA LYS A 207 13.26 5.66 -18.96
C LYS A 207 14.32 5.51 -17.87
N GLN A 208 14.48 6.53 -17.01
CA GLN A 208 15.45 6.53 -15.91
C GLN A 208 14.87 5.84 -14.66
N SER A 209 15.06 4.52 -14.53
CA SER A 209 14.44 3.71 -13.48
C SER A 209 14.88 4.10 -12.06
N MET A 210 16.18 4.27 -11.82
CA MET A 210 16.70 4.66 -10.49
C MET A 210 16.24 6.06 -10.07
N ALA A 211 16.32 7.04 -10.99
CA ALA A 211 15.89 8.41 -10.69
C ALA A 211 14.37 8.46 -10.46
N SER A 212 13.59 7.74 -11.27
CA SER A 212 12.14 7.61 -11.08
C SER A 212 11.80 6.95 -9.74
N PHE A 213 12.55 5.92 -9.31
CA PHE A 213 12.38 5.30 -8.00
C PHE A 213 12.50 6.34 -6.87
N VAL A 214 13.59 7.13 -6.87
CA VAL A 214 13.81 8.16 -5.83
C VAL A 214 12.73 9.24 -5.89
N ALA A 215 12.39 9.73 -7.09
CA ALA A 215 11.38 10.75 -7.28
C ALA A 215 9.99 10.27 -6.79
N ASN A 216 9.61 9.03 -7.07
CA ASN A 216 8.34 8.44 -6.62
C ASN A 216 8.27 8.26 -5.10
N LEU A 217 9.37 7.91 -4.43
CA LEU A 217 9.42 7.87 -2.96
C LEU A 217 9.19 9.25 -2.34
N LEU A 218 9.87 10.28 -2.87
CA LEU A 218 9.67 11.66 -2.44
C LEU A 218 8.23 12.12 -2.72
N PHE A 219 7.70 11.76 -3.89
CA PHE A 219 6.35 12.13 -4.29
C PHE A 219 5.29 11.47 -3.42
N LEU A 220 5.48 10.23 -2.96
CA LEU A 220 4.56 9.58 -2.02
C LEU A 220 4.40 10.41 -0.74
N VAL A 221 5.52 10.82 -0.12
CA VAL A 221 5.51 11.60 1.12
C VAL A 221 4.90 12.98 0.88
N LEU A 222 5.34 13.66 -0.18
CA LEU A 222 4.85 14.99 -0.53
C LEU A 222 3.35 14.99 -0.85
N SER A 223 2.90 13.99 -1.61
CA SER A 223 1.49 13.80 -1.98
C SER A 223 0.63 13.51 -0.77
N TYR A 224 1.09 12.70 0.18
CA TYR A 224 0.36 12.48 1.42
C TYR A 224 0.07 13.81 2.13
N TYR A 225 1.06 14.68 2.27
CA TYR A 225 0.85 16.00 2.86
C TYR A 225 -0.01 16.92 1.99
N ALA A 226 0.24 16.98 0.68
CA ALA A 226 -0.55 17.84 -0.22
C ALA A 226 -2.02 17.43 -0.25
N ILE A 227 -2.31 16.13 -0.32
CA ILE A 227 -3.67 15.59 -0.31
C ILE A 227 -4.34 15.86 1.04
N THR A 228 -3.64 15.64 2.15
CA THR A 228 -4.21 15.79 3.49
C THR A 228 -4.47 17.26 3.87
N TYR A 229 -3.53 18.15 3.59
CA TYR A 229 -3.53 19.52 4.11
C TYR A 229 -3.97 20.59 3.11
N PHE A 230 -3.96 20.29 1.80
CA PHE A 230 -4.43 21.22 0.77
C PHE A 230 -5.62 20.65 -0.01
N PHE A 231 -5.46 19.55 -0.75
CA PHE A 231 -6.53 19.05 -1.62
C PHE A 231 -7.75 18.54 -0.83
N GLY A 232 -7.53 17.99 0.37
CA GLY A 232 -8.59 17.54 1.27
C GLY A 232 -9.58 18.64 1.59
N LEU A 233 -9.12 19.90 1.74
CA LEU A 233 -9.99 21.05 2.01
C LEU A 233 -11.04 21.26 0.91
N TYR A 234 -10.66 21.01 -0.34
CA TYR A 234 -11.55 21.14 -1.50
C TYR A 234 -12.43 19.91 -1.71
N VAL A 235 -11.96 18.72 -1.31
CA VAL A 235 -12.78 17.50 -1.30
C VAL A 235 -13.88 17.61 -0.25
N TYR A 236 -13.56 18.16 0.91
CA TYR A 236 -14.50 18.34 2.02
C TYR A 236 -15.34 19.59 1.93
N GLU A 237 -14.92 20.57 1.12
CA GLU A 237 -15.46 21.92 1.09
C GLU A 237 -15.48 22.57 2.50
N GLN A 238 -14.55 22.18 3.37
CA GLN A 238 -14.45 22.59 4.77
C GLN A 238 -12.99 22.92 5.14
N PRO A 239 -12.66 24.19 5.46
CA PRO A 239 -11.27 24.64 5.70
C PRO A 239 -10.54 23.95 6.87
N ASN A 240 -11.29 23.42 7.83
CA ASN A 240 -10.73 22.82 9.05
C ASN A 240 -10.71 21.29 9.03
N HIS A 241 -11.28 20.66 7.99
CA HIS A 241 -11.31 19.20 7.89
C HIS A 241 -10.08 18.72 7.10
N LYS A 242 -9.16 18.02 7.76
CA LYS A 242 -7.86 17.61 7.18
C LYS A 242 -7.56 16.12 7.36
N CYS A 243 -8.59 15.30 7.59
CA CYS A 243 -8.39 13.88 7.83
C CYS A 243 -8.15 13.17 6.50
N PRO A 244 -7.15 12.30 6.29
CA PRO A 244 -7.03 11.53 5.04
C PRO A 244 -8.01 10.34 5.00
N TYR A 245 -8.51 9.91 6.16
CA TYR A 245 -9.37 8.75 6.31
C TYR A 245 -10.85 9.06 6.12
N CYS A 246 -11.30 10.27 6.44
CA CYS A 246 -12.70 10.66 6.18
C CYS A 246 -13.04 10.65 4.69
N MET A 247 -12.07 10.86 3.79
CA MET A 247 -12.24 10.75 2.32
C MET A 247 -12.71 9.35 1.89
N LEU A 248 -12.51 8.34 2.73
CA LEU A 248 -12.92 6.96 2.50
C LEU A 248 -14.36 6.68 2.93
N LYS A 249 -15.07 7.64 3.54
CA LYS A 249 -16.47 7.47 3.96
C LYS A 249 -17.45 7.77 2.82
N SER A 250 -18.67 7.26 2.97
CA SER A 250 -19.81 7.50 2.05
C SER A 250 -20.13 8.98 1.87
N ASP A 251 -19.94 9.78 2.91
CA ASP A 251 -20.24 11.23 2.92
C ASP A 251 -19.47 11.99 1.84
N TYR A 252 -18.33 11.45 1.40
CA TYR A 252 -17.50 11.99 0.32
C TYR A 252 -17.44 11.03 -0.88
N PHE A 253 -18.51 10.25 -1.09
CA PHE A 253 -18.69 9.33 -2.21
C PHE A 253 -17.53 8.34 -2.39
N TYR A 254 -16.86 7.97 -1.30
CA TYR A 254 -15.74 7.03 -1.33
C TYR A 254 -14.55 7.48 -2.21
N VAL A 255 -14.44 8.78 -2.52
CA VAL A 255 -13.42 9.32 -3.44
C VAL A 255 -11.99 9.01 -2.98
N GLY A 256 -11.76 8.90 -1.67
CA GLY A 256 -10.46 8.58 -1.11
C GLY A 256 -9.89 7.27 -1.67
N TYR A 257 -10.72 6.26 -1.97
CA TYR A 257 -10.23 5.01 -2.56
C TYR A 257 -9.60 5.24 -3.93
N LEU A 258 -10.19 6.13 -4.74
CA LEU A 258 -9.67 6.46 -6.06
C LEU A 258 -8.39 7.31 -5.97
N ILE A 259 -8.36 8.31 -5.08
CA ILE A 259 -7.19 9.18 -4.88
C ILE A 259 -6.01 8.38 -4.33
N TRP A 260 -6.18 7.69 -3.20
CA TRP A 260 -5.11 6.90 -2.58
C TRP A 260 -4.73 5.69 -3.44
N GLY A 261 -5.70 5.02 -4.07
CA GLY A 261 -5.44 3.89 -4.97
C GLY A 261 -4.61 4.28 -6.18
N SER A 262 -4.97 5.38 -6.86
CA SER A 262 -4.19 5.88 -8.00
C SER A 262 -2.79 6.37 -7.60
N LEU A 263 -2.65 7.01 -6.43
CA LEU A 263 -1.34 7.36 -5.86
C LEU A 263 -0.48 6.10 -5.63
N PHE A 264 -1.00 5.11 -4.90
CA PHE A 264 -0.24 3.90 -4.58
C PHE A 264 0.12 3.08 -5.83
N LEU A 265 -0.79 2.96 -6.80
CA LEU A 265 -0.49 2.31 -8.08
C LEU A 265 0.59 3.07 -8.86
N GLY A 266 0.50 4.39 -8.93
CA GLY A 266 1.47 5.22 -9.62
C GLY A 266 2.87 5.12 -9.01
N VAL A 267 2.95 5.16 -7.67
CA VAL A 267 4.21 4.97 -6.95
C VAL A 267 4.73 3.55 -7.12
N PHE A 268 3.88 2.52 -6.98
CA PHE A 268 4.27 1.12 -7.19
C PHE A 268 4.93 0.91 -8.56
N TYR A 269 4.30 1.37 -9.64
CA TYR A 269 4.85 1.27 -10.99
C TYR A 269 6.09 2.16 -11.21
N GLY A 270 6.33 3.16 -10.37
CA GLY A 270 7.55 3.96 -10.38
C GLY A 270 8.72 3.27 -9.68
N LEU A 271 8.45 2.51 -8.61
CA LEU A 271 9.47 1.78 -7.85
C LEU A 271 9.83 0.43 -8.48
N MET A 272 8.81 -0.27 -8.98
CA MET A 272 8.89 -1.67 -9.42
C MET A 272 9.95 -1.91 -10.52
N PRO A 273 10.06 -1.10 -11.60
CA PRO A 273 11.07 -1.27 -12.64
C PRO A 273 12.51 -1.35 -12.13
N TYR A 274 12.88 -0.48 -11.19
CA TYR A 274 14.22 -0.45 -10.60
C TYR A 274 14.55 -1.75 -9.84
N PHE A 275 13.62 -2.24 -9.01
CA PHE A 275 13.82 -3.50 -8.29
C PHE A 275 13.93 -4.70 -9.23
N VAL A 276 13.04 -4.80 -10.22
CA VAL A 276 13.12 -5.89 -11.19
C VAL A 276 14.42 -5.83 -11.98
N GLU A 277 14.82 -4.67 -12.50
CA GLU A 277 16.10 -4.52 -13.22
C GLU A 277 17.30 -4.97 -12.38
N ILE A 278 17.33 -4.64 -11.08
CA ILE A 278 18.39 -5.09 -10.17
C ILE A 278 18.41 -6.61 -10.01
N ILE A 279 17.24 -7.21 -9.84
CA ILE A 279 17.08 -8.64 -9.50
C ILE A 279 17.25 -9.53 -10.75
N THR A 280 16.62 -9.15 -11.87
CA THR A 280 16.56 -9.93 -13.10
C THR A 280 17.66 -9.59 -14.09
N LYS A 281 18.31 -8.41 -13.96
CA LYS A 281 19.27 -7.85 -14.91
C LYS A 281 18.69 -7.61 -16.31
N THR A 282 17.36 -7.56 -16.43
CA THR A 282 16.65 -7.28 -17.68
C THR A 282 16.00 -5.90 -17.62
N ASN A 283 16.07 -5.15 -18.72
CA ASN A 283 15.48 -3.82 -18.80
C ASN A 283 13.95 -3.90 -18.63
N TYR A 284 13.41 -3.17 -17.66
CA TYR A 284 11.98 -3.13 -17.35
C TYR A 284 11.39 -1.72 -17.31
N SER A 285 12.19 -0.71 -17.66
CA SER A 285 11.85 0.71 -17.72
C SER A 285 10.60 1.02 -18.56
N HIS A 286 10.23 0.17 -19.53
CA HIS A 286 9.03 0.35 -20.35
C HIS A 286 7.73 0.36 -19.51
N LYS A 287 7.73 -0.20 -18.30
CA LYS A 287 6.57 -0.16 -17.38
C LYS A 287 6.42 1.18 -16.64
N LEU A 288 7.42 2.07 -16.66
CA LEU A 288 7.33 3.39 -16.04
C LEU A 288 6.17 4.23 -16.62
N LYS A 289 5.72 3.95 -17.85
CA LYS A 289 4.52 4.57 -18.41
C LYS A 289 3.27 4.40 -17.52
N PHE A 290 3.15 3.28 -16.82
CA PHE A 290 2.02 3.04 -15.92
C PHE A 290 2.11 3.91 -14.67
N SER A 291 3.32 4.23 -14.19
CA SER A 291 3.52 5.22 -13.14
C SER A 291 2.97 6.58 -13.58
N SER A 292 3.37 7.05 -14.76
CA SER A 292 2.88 8.32 -15.32
C SER A 292 1.35 8.36 -15.47
N ILE A 293 0.73 7.27 -15.94
CA ILE A 293 -0.72 7.20 -16.11
C ILE A 293 -1.43 7.30 -14.76
N TRP A 294 -1.07 6.47 -13.79
CA TRP A 294 -1.76 6.42 -12.49
C TRP A 294 -1.51 7.66 -11.63
N LEU A 295 -0.29 8.21 -11.64
CA LEU A 295 -0.03 9.50 -11.01
C LEU A 295 -0.78 10.63 -11.71
N GLY A 296 -0.88 10.60 -13.04
CA GLY A 296 -1.68 11.55 -13.81
C GLY A 296 -3.16 11.52 -13.43
N VAL A 297 -3.72 10.32 -13.23
CA VAL A 297 -5.09 10.15 -12.71
C VAL A 297 -5.24 10.77 -11.32
N CYS A 298 -4.30 10.49 -10.40
CA CYS A 298 -4.33 11.06 -9.04
C CYS A 298 -4.30 12.59 -9.07
N VAL A 299 -3.35 13.17 -9.81
CA VAL A 299 -3.18 14.62 -9.95
C VAL A 299 -4.40 15.25 -10.60
N LEU A 300 -4.96 14.63 -11.64
CA LEU A 300 -6.15 15.10 -12.33
C LEU A 300 -7.36 15.15 -11.38
N ILE A 301 -7.60 14.10 -10.60
CA ILE A 301 -8.70 14.07 -9.63
C ILE A 301 -8.52 15.20 -8.61
N CYS A 302 -7.32 15.34 -8.02
CA CYS A 302 -7.03 16.40 -7.06
C CYS A 302 -7.29 17.80 -7.66
N ALA A 303 -6.84 18.04 -8.89
CA ALA A 303 -7.04 19.30 -9.60
C ALA A 303 -8.52 19.56 -9.93
N LEU A 304 -9.29 18.52 -10.30
CA LEU A 304 -10.72 18.64 -10.60
C LEU A 304 -11.53 19.07 -9.37
N TYR A 305 -11.20 18.61 -8.17
CA TYR A 305 -11.88 19.07 -6.95
C TYR A 305 -11.59 20.56 -6.65
N VAL A 306 -10.36 21.00 -6.88
CA VAL A 306 -10.00 22.43 -6.76
C VAL A 306 -10.78 23.24 -7.78
N LEU A 307 -10.77 22.82 -9.05
CA LEU A 307 -11.48 23.50 -10.13
C LEU A 307 -12.99 23.56 -9.87
N LYS A 308 -13.60 22.44 -9.49
CA LYS A 308 -15.02 22.34 -9.15
C LYS A 308 -15.40 23.35 -8.07
N TYR A 309 -14.58 23.45 -7.02
CA TYR A 309 -14.82 24.38 -5.92
C TYR A 309 -14.88 25.84 -6.40
N TYR A 310 -13.87 26.28 -7.17
CA TYR A 310 -13.83 27.65 -7.69
C TYR A 310 -14.90 27.93 -8.75
N LEU A 311 -15.25 26.95 -9.59
CA LEU A 311 -16.30 27.12 -10.61
C LEU A 311 -17.71 27.22 -9.99
N LEU A 312 -18.02 26.41 -8.96
CA LEU A 312 -19.36 26.38 -8.37
C LEU A 312 -19.59 27.49 -7.34
N ARG A 313 -18.56 27.92 -6.62
CA ARG A 313 -18.69 28.93 -5.55
C ARG A 313 -18.22 30.32 -5.96
N GLY A 314 -17.76 30.48 -7.20
CA GLY A 314 -17.26 31.73 -7.75
C GLY A 314 -15.85 32.08 -7.24
N PHE A 315 -15.09 32.78 -8.09
CA PHE A 315 -13.86 33.47 -7.68
C PHE A 315 -14.23 34.64 -6.76
N LEU A 316 -14.45 34.38 -5.47
CA LEU A 316 -14.38 35.42 -4.46
C LEU A 316 -12.90 35.66 -4.16
N PHE A 317 -12.27 36.46 -5.03
CA PHE A 317 -11.14 37.30 -4.64
C PHE A 317 -11.62 38.41 -3.73
#